data_AF-A0A7X7XZJ6-F1
#
_entry.id   AF-A0A7X7XZJ6-F1
#
_cell.length_a   1.000
_cell.length_b   1.000
_cell.length_c   1.000
_cell.angle_alpha   90.00
_cell.angle_beta   90.00
_cell.angle_gamma   90.00
#
_symmetry.space_group_name_H-M   'P 1'
#
loop_
_entity.id
_entity.type
_entity.pdbx_description
1 polymer ?
#
loop_
_entity_poly.entity_id
_entity_poly.type
_entity_poly.pdbx_seq_one_letter_code
_entity_poly.pdbx_strand_id
1 'polypeptide(L)'
;MKPLSKELRNKFERTIENAREIAEEAAKIALEQLGVGEASPYSYLSEDERALRRRLRAHGRNLGDIRDSKTETQEIDRLVEEIAYEHWHRMLFARFLAENDLLMYYEDNDIENAVPVTLSECDELAEELGLKNGWEMAAKLATKMLPQIFKINSPIFEIQFSPEYQRKLENVVSSISKEVFLATDSLGWVYQYWQSRQKETINKSGVKIGSQELPAVTQLFTEDYMVQFLLDNTIGAWWATHLLSNEFVKKARTEQELRTSAAFSNVQLDYLRFVKDENGQWEVGSKSGYNWPDDLTSFKMID
;
A
#
# COMPACT_ATOMS: atom_id res chain seq x y z
N MET A 1 10.25 -4.00 -15.05
CA MET A 1 8.80 -4.27 -14.93
C MET A 1 8.04 -3.13 -15.60
N LYS A 2 6.82 -3.36 -16.10
CA LYS A 2 6.03 -2.34 -16.79
C LYS A 2 4.89 -1.86 -15.88
N PRO A 3 4.46 -0.58 -15.98
CA PRO A 3 3.28 -0.12 -15.26
C PRO A 3 2.01 -0.78 -15.82
N LEU A 4 0.94 -0.78 -15.03
CA LEU A 4 -0.34 -1.33 -15.43
C LEU A 4 -0.97 -0.59 -16.61
N SER A 5 -1.54 -1.36 -17.54
CA SER A 5 -2.39 -0.80 -18.59
C SER A 5 -3.63 -0.15 -17.97
N LYS A 6 -4.21 0.85 -18.66
CA LYS A 6 -5.43 1.53 -18.18
C LYS A 6 -6.59 0.56 -17.98
N GLU A 7 -6.72 -0.44 -18.84
CA GLU A 7 -7.77 -1.46 -18.76
C GLU A 7 -7.61 -2.33 -17.50
N LEU A 8 -6.39 -2.78 -17.22
CA LEU A 8 -6.08 -3.55 -16.01
C LEU A 8 -6.24 -2.69 -14.75
N ARG A 9 -5.86 -1.41 -14.77
CA ARG A 9 -6.08 -0.48 -13.66
C ARG A 9 -7.57 -0.36 -13.31
N ASN A 10 -8.43 -0.11 -14.29
CA ASN A 10 -9.87 0.00 -14.06
C ASN A 10 -10.49 -1.31 -13.55
N LYS A 11 -10.04 -2.46 -14.07
CA LYS A 11 -10.49 -3.76 -13.58
C LYS A 11 -10.04 -3.97 -12.14
N PHE A 12 -8.79 -3.64 -11.84
CA PHE A 12 -8.19 -3.82 -10.52
C PHE A 12 -8.86 -2.93 -9.47
N GLU A 13 -9.15 -1.66 -9.78
CA GLU A 13 -9.91 -0.76 -8.92
C GLU A 13 -11.24 -1.38 -8.48
N ARG A 14 -12.05 -1.84 -9.43
CA ARG A 14 -13.33 -2.51 -9.14
C ARG A 14 -13.16 -3.77 -8.32
N THR A 15 -12.09 -4.53 -8.56
CA THR A 15 -11.77 -5.74 -7.79
C THR A 15 -11.45 -5.39 -6.33
N ILE A 16 -10.65 -4.34 -6.09
CA ILE A 16 -10.30 -3.87 -4.75
C ILE A 16 -11.53 -3.31 -4.03
N GLU A 17 -12.37 -2.53 -4.70
CA GLU A 17 -13.62 -2.02 -4.14
C GLU A 17 -14.53 -3.17 -3.69
N ASN A 18 -14.78 -4.16 -4.57
CA ASN A 18 -15.56 -5.34 -4.24
C ASN A 18 -14.95 -6.16 -3.09
N ALA A 19 -13.62 -6.31 -3.07
CA ALA A 19 -12.91 -6.99 -1.98
C ALA A 19 -13.14 -6.29 -0.64
N ARG A 20 -13.07 -4.96 -0.61
CA ARG A 20 -13.34 -4.15 0.57
C ARG A 20 -14.74 -4.39 1.11
N GLU A 21 -15.77 -4.37 0.25
CA GLU A 21 -17.15 -4.59 0.72
C GLU A 21 -17.34 -5.98 1.33
N ILE A 22 -16.77 -7.01 0.70
CA ILE A 22 -16.83 -8.39 1.20
C ILE A 22 -16.10 -8.50 2.54
N ALA A 23 -14.93 -7.88 2.67
CA ALA A 23 -14.12 -7.95 3.88
C ALA A 23 -14.74 -7.16 5.05
N GLU A 24 -15.29 -5.97 4.81
CA GLU A 24 -15.99 -5.16 5.82
C GLU A 24 -17.25 -5.88 6.32
N GLU A 25 -18.03 -6.46 5.41
CA GLU A 25 -19.21 -7.25 5.80
C GLU A 25 -18.81 -8.50 6.62
N ALA A 26 -17.77 -9.21 6.21
CA ALA A 26 -17.27 -10.37 6.94
C ALA A 26 -16.77 -10.01 8.35
N ALA A 27 -16.04 -8.89 8.45
CA ALA A 27 -15.54 -8.37 9.72
C ALA A 27 -16.68 -7.96 10.65
N LYS A 28 -17.68 -7.25 10.12
CA LYS A 28 -18.86 -6.84 10.87
C LYS A 28 -19.61 -8.03 11.45
N ILE A 29 -19.92 -9.03 10.62
CA ILE A 29 -20.61 -10.25 11.05
C ILE A 29 -19.82 -10.95 12.17
N ALA A 30 -18.50 -11.09 12.01
CA ALA A 30 -17.66 -11.76 13.00
C ALA A 30 -17.63 -11.01 14.35
N LEU A 31 -17.57 -9.67 14.32
CA LEU A 31 -17.61 -8.84 15.53
C LEU A 31 -18.99 -8.88 16.20
N GLU A 32 -20.07 -8.88 15.42
CA GLU A 32 -21.44 -8.98 15.91
C GLU A 32 -21.70 -10.33 16.58
N GLN A 33 -21.16 -11.44 16.05
CA GLN A 33 -21.25 -12.77 16.66
C GLN A 33 -20.57 -12.85 18.02
N LEU A 34 -19.47 -12.11 18.21
CA LEU A 34 -18.78 -11.95 19.49
C LEU A 34 -19.43 -10.88 20.39
N GLY A 35 -20.46 -10.20 19.90
CA GLY A 35 -21.14 -9.12 20.61
C GLY A 35 -20.20 -7.99 21.01
N VAL A 36 -19.21 -7.65 20.16
CA VAL A 36 -18.17 -6.66 20.48
C VAL A 36 -18.80 -5.28 20.74
N GLY A 37 -19.82 -4.90 19.96
CA GLY A 37 -20.56 -3.65 20.15
C GLY A 37 -21.55 -3.65 21.32
N GLU A 38 -21.98 -4.83 21.78
CA GLU A 38 -23.04 -4.95 22.80
C GLU A 38 -22.61 -4.54 24.20
N ALA A 39 -23.52 -4.13 25.08
CA ALA A 39 -23.17 -3.77 26.46
C ALA A 39 -22.52 -4.95 27.22
N SER A 40 -23.13 -6.13 27.10
CA SER A 40 -22.73 -7.35 27.80
C SER A 40 -22.33 -8.45 26.82
N PRO A 41 -21.38 -9.34 27.18
CA PRO A 41 -21.06 -10.50 26.35
C PRO A 41 -22.26 -11.46 26.30
N TYR A 42 -22.44 -12.15 25.17
CA TYR A 42 -23.49 -13.16 25.08
C TYR A 42 -23.20 -14.37 26.00
N SER A 43 -24.28 -15.00 26.45
CA SER A 43 -24.22 -16.14 27.39
C SER A 43 -23.54 -17.37 26.80
N TYR A 44 -23.66 -17.58 25.49
CA TYR A 44 -23.11 -18.73 24.78
C TYR A 44 -21.60 -18.61 24.51
N LEU A 45 -20.99 -17.44 24.69
CA LEU A 45 -19.55 -17.27 24.47
C LEU A 45 -18.75 -18.07 25.52
N SER A 46 -17.71 -18.74 25.06
CA SER A 46 -16.66 -19.34 25.90
C SER A 46 -15.83 -18.27 26.60
N GLU A 47 -15.02 -18.67 27.58
CA GLU A 47 -14.12 -17.74 28.29
C GLU A 47 -13.05 -17.14 27.35
N ASP A 48 -12.55 -17.93 26.40
CA ASP A 48 -11.56 -17.46 25.41
C ASP A 48 -12.19 -16.43 24.46
N GLU A 49 -13.41 -16.68 23.97
CA GLU A 49 -14.15 -15.71 23.16
C GLU A 49 -14.48 -14.43 23.95
N ARG A 50 -14.81 -14.55 25.24
CA ARG A 50 -14.99 -13.37 26.11
C ARG A 50 -13.67 -12.60 26.28
N ALA A 51 -12.54 -13.29 26.39
CA ALA A 51 -11.23 -12.66 26.47
C ALA A 51 -10.85 -11.94 25.17
N LEU A 52 -11.07 -12.59 24.03
CA LEU A 52 -10.89 -12.00 22.70
C LEU A 52 -11.77 -10.76 22.53
N ARG A 53 -13.07 -10.86 22.84
CA ARG A 53 -14.01 -9.74 22.82
C ARG A 53 -13.51 -8.54 23.63
N ARG A 54 -13.00 -8.76 24.86
CA ARG A 54 -12.45 -7.68 25.70
C ARG A 54 -11.26 -6.98 25.02
N ARG A 55 -10.34 -7.75 24.43
CA ARG A 55 -9.18 -7.20 23.72
C ARG A 55 -9.60 -6.45 22.46
N LEU A 56 -10.52 -6.99 21.67
CA LEU A 56 -11.09 -6.33 20.49
C LEU A 56 -11.76 -5.00 20.83
N ARG A 57 -12.56 -4.95 21.90
CA ARG A 57 -13.16 -3.68 22.35
C ARG A 57 -12.11 -2.66 22.76
N ALA A 58 -11.08 -3.08 23.48
CA ALA A 58 -9.98 -2.19 23.85
C ALA A 58 -9.23 -1.68 22.62
N HIS A 59 -9.01 -2.56 21.64
CA HIS A 59 -8.38 -2.22 20.38
C HIS A 59 -9.21 -1.22 19.56
N GLY A 60 -10.51 -1.48 19.38
CA GLY A 60 -11.42 -0.53 18.72
C GLY A 60 -11.40 0.86 19.35
N ARG A 61 -11.39 0.96 20.68
CA ARG A 61 -11.26 2.25 21.38
C ARG A 61 -9.91 2.93 21.14
N ASN A 62 -8.83 2.17 20.95
CA ASN A 62 -7.53 2.74 20.58
C ASN A 62 -7.52 3.28 19.16
N LEU A 63 -8.26 2.66 18.23
CA LEU A 63 -8.52 3.19 16.90
C LEU A 63 -9.46 4.41 16.94
N GLY A 64 -10.27 4.49 18.00
CA GLY A 64 -11.15 5.60 18.35
C GLY A 64 -12.64 5.33 18.17
N ASP A 65 -13.06 4.06 18.16
CA ASP A 65 -14.46 3.69 18.33
C ASP A 65 -14.97 4.19 19.69
N ILE A 66 -16.14 4.84 19.69
CA ILE A 66 -16.70 5.44 20.89
C ILE A 66 -17.50 4.42 21.69
N ARG A 67 -17.33 4.42 23.02
CA ARG A 67 -18.21 3.70 23.95
C ARG A 67 -19.20 4.66 24.57
N ASP A 68 -20.48 4.38 24.43
CA ASP A 68 -21.55 5.15 25.08
C ASP A 68 -21.53 4.88 26.59
N SER A 69 -21.52 5.94 27.40
CA SER A 69 -21.42 5.83 28.87
C SER A 69 -22.74 5.45 29.55
N LYS A 70 -23.88 5.59 28.88
CA LYS A 70 -25.22 5.28 29.39
C LYS A 70 -25.66 3.87 29.01
N THR A 71 -25.49 3.51 27.74
CA THR A 71 -25.93 2.21 27.22
C THR A 71 -24.82 1.16 27.28
N GLU A 72 -23.57 1.57 27.51
CA GLU A 72 -22.38 0.73 27.56
C GLU A 72 -22.04 0.01 26.24
N THR A 73 -22.79 0.28 25.18
CA THR A 73 -22.50 -0.18 23.82
C THR A 73 -21.28 0.55 23.26
N GLN A 74 -20.67 -0.04 22.24
CA GLN A 74 -19.49 0.51 21.58
C GLN A 74 -19.70 0.48 20.07
N GLU A 75 -19.29 1.55 19.42
CA GLU A 75 -19.07 1.56 17.98
C GLU A 75 -18.03 0.48 17.61
N ILE A 76 -18.12 0.01 16.37
CA ILE A 76 -17.19 -1.00 15.84
C ILE A 76 -16.67 -0.61 14.47
N ASP A 77 -17.02 0.57 13.94
CA ASP A 77 -16.77 0.92 12.55
C ASP A 77 -15.27 0.94 12.22
N ARG A 78 -14.43 1.48 13.10
CA ARG A 78 -12.97 1.53 12.86
C ARG A 78 -12.33 0.16 13.01
N LEU A 79 -12.82 -0.62 13.96
CA LEU A 79 -12.39 -2.00 14.13
C LEU A 79 -12.78 -2.87 12.92
N VAL A 80 -13.97 -2.66 12.35
CA VAL A 80 -14.42 -3.30 11.09
C VAL A 80 -13.46 -2.92 9.96
N GLU A 81 -13.19 -1.62 9.78
CA GLU A 81 -12.28 -1.13 8.72
C GLU A 81 -10.88 -1.73 8.84
N GLU A 82 -10.30 -1.76 10.04
CA GLU A 82 -8.96 -2.32 10.26
C GLU A 82 -8.93 -3.84 10.06
N ILE A 83 -9.91 -4.59 10.58
CA ILE A 83 -10.00 -6.05 10.36
C ILE A 83 -10.12 -6.35 8.86
N ALA A 84 -11.01 -5.64 8.15
CA ALA A 84 -11.20 -5.83 6.72
C ALA A 84 -9.91 -5.54 5.95
N TYR A 85 -9.25 -4.42 6.26
CA TYR A 85 -7.99 -4.01 5.66
C TYR A 85 -6.91 -5.05 5.88
N GLU A 86 -6.67 -5.47 7.12
CA GLU A 86 -5.56 -6.35 7.49
C GLU A 86 -5.75 -7.76 6.93
N HIS A 87 -6.96 -8.32 6.96
CA HIS A 87 -7.22 -9.65 6.38
C HIS A 87 -7.10 -9.64 4.86
N TRP A 88 -7.65 -8.63 4.18
CA TRP A 88 -7.53 -8.50 2.73
C TRP A 88 -6.07 -8.28 2.29
N HIS A 89 -5.39 -7.29 2.86
CA HIS A 89 -4.04 -6.93 2.43
C HIS A 89 -3.05 -8.05 2.71
N ARG A 90 -3.22 -8.80 3.80
CA ARG A 90 -2.37 -9.97 4.07
C ARG A 90 -2.49 -11.04 2.99
N MET A 91 -3.70 -11.36 2.53
CA MET A 91 -3.91 -12.30 1.42
C MET A 91 -3.34 -11.76 0.11
N LEU A 92 -3.60 -10.49 -0.19
CA LEU A 92 -3.14 -9.84 -1.40
C LEU A 92 -1.61 -9.75 -1.46
N PHE A 93 -0.96 -9.37 -0.36
CA PHE A 93 0.49 -9.27 -0.26
C PHE A 93 1.15 -10.65 -0.32
N ALA A 94 0.55 -11.67 0.28
CA ALA A 94 1.02 -13.04 0.12
C ALA A 94 1.05 -13.45 -1.37
N ARG A 95 0.01 -13.06 -2.15
CA ARG A 95 0.01 -13.27 -3.60
C ARG A 95 1.06 -12.44 -4.34
N PHE A 96 1.25 -11.16 -3.99
CA PHE A 96 2.34 -10.34 -4.56
C PHE A 96 3.70 -10.97 -4.32
N LEU A 97 3.99 -11.40 -3.09
CA LEU A 97 5.24 -12.05 -2.74
C LEU A 97 5.42 -13.34 -3.54
N ALA A 98 4.39 -14.19 -3.60
CA ALA A 98 4.48 -15.47 -4.32
C ALA A 98 4.72 -15.28 -5.83
N GLU A 99 4.04 -14.32 -6.47
CA GLU A 99 4.18 -14.12 -7.92
C GLU A 99 5.51 -13.46 -8.32
N ASN A 100 6.23 -12.85 -7.37
CA ASN A 100 7.55 -12.24 -7.58
C ASN A 100 8.70 -13.10 -7.04
N ASP A 101 8.45 -14.36 -6.66
CA ASP A 101 9.44 -15.25 -6.04
C ASP A 101 10.05 -14.68 -4.74
N LEU A 102 9.24 -13.92 -4.00
CA LEU A 102 9.59 -13.24 -2.74
C LEU A 102 8.85 -13.79 -1.53
N LEU A 103 7.93 -14.75 -1.69
CA LEU A 103 7.29 -15.40 -0.54
C LEU A 103 8.24 -16.46 -0.02
N MET A 104 8.89 -16.20 1.11
CA MET A 104 9.98 -17.02 1.60
C MET A 104 9.53 -17.91 2.77
N TYR A 105 9.82 -19.21 2.66
CA TYR A 105 9.76 -20.16 3.77
C TYR A 105 11.14 -20.28 4.42
N TYR A 106 11.18 -20.26 5.75
CA TYR A 106 12.40 -20.44 6.52
C TYR A 106 12.09 -20.95 7.94
N GLU A 107 12.80 -22.02 8.32
CA GLU A 107 12.72 -22.65 9.64
C GLU A 107 13.57 -21.90 10.67
N ASP A 108 13.17 -21.95 11.94
CA ASP A 108 13.94 -21.42 13.09
C ASP A 108 14.48 -19.99 12.98
N ASN A 109 13.84 -19.15 12.15
CA ASN A 109 14.28 -17.78 11.83
C ASN A 109 15.63 -17.70 11.09
N ASP A 110 16.04 -18.78 10.45
CA ASP A 110 17.21 -18.82 9.57
C ASP A 110 16.90 -18.20 8.21
N ILE A 111 16.97 -16.89 8.15
CA ILE A 111 16.68 -16.12 6.93
C ILE A 111 17.74 -16.35 5.84
N GLU A 112 18.94 -16.83 6.18
CA GLU A 112 20.02 -17.06 5.21
C GLU A 112 19.70 -18.26 4.29
N ASN A 113 18.96 -19.24 4.81
CA ASN A 113 18.52 -20.43 4.07
C ASN A 113 17.06 -20.35 3.61
N ALA A 114 16.50 -19.13 3.56
CA ALA A 114 15.15 -18.90 3.07
C ALA A 114 14.98 -19.37 1.60
N VAL A 115 13.91 -20.13 1.35
CA VAL A 115 13.56 -20.59 -0.01
C VAL A 115 12.24 -19.97 -0.47
N PRO A 116 12.15 -19.52 -1.73
CA PRO A 116 10.89 -19.02 -2.28
C PRO A 116 9.90 -20.18 -2.41
N VAL A 117 8.65 -19.91 -2.06
CA VAL A 117 7.54 -20.86 -2.17
C VAL A 117 6.39 -20.26 -2.97
N THR A 118 5.77 -21.11 -3.78
CA THR A 118 4.57 -20.83 -4.54
C THR A 118 3.32 -21.05 -3.68
N LEU A 119 2.17 -20.57 -4.15
CA LEU A 119 0.90 -20.84 -3.45
C LEU A 119 0.52 -22.33 -3.45
N SER A 120 0.93 -23.09 -4.48
CA SER A 120 0.69 -24.54 -4.52
C SER A 120 1.51 -25.27 -3.45
N GLU A 121 2.77 -24.89 -3.27
CA GLU A 121 3.62 -25.44 -2.21
C GLU A 121 3.12 -25.00 -0.82
N CYS A 122 2.50 -23.82 -0.72
CA CYS A 122 1.84 -23.41 0.52
C CYS A 122 0.67 -24.34 0.91
N ASP A 123 -0.05 -24.92 -0.05
CA ASP A 123 -1.10 -25.91 0.24
C ASP A 123 -0.50 -27.20 0.84
N GLU A 124 0.61 -27.69 0.29
CA GLU A 124 1.33 -28.86 0.82
C GLU A 124 1.86 -28.59 2.24
N LEU A 125 2.52 -27.44 2.45
CA LEU A 125 3.01 -27.02 3.76
C LEU A 125 1.88 -26.82 4.78
N ALA A 126 0.70 -26.37 4.33
CA ALA A 126 -0.44 -26.21 5.20
C ALA A 126 -0.91 -27.56 5.77
N GLU A 127 -0.95 -28.62 4.96
CA GLU A 127 -1.31 -29.96 5.41
C GLU A 127 -0.30 -30.50 6.44
N GLU A 128 1.00 -30.34 6.18
CA GLU A 128 2.08 -30.79 7.07
C GLU A 128 2.05 -30.09 8.44
N LEU A 129 1.75 -28.79 8.45
CA LEU A 129 1.73 -27.95 9.66
C LEU A 129 0.35 -27.91 10.34
N GLY A 130 -0.65 -28.63 9.82
CA GLY A 130 -2.01 -28.67 10.37
C GLY A 130 -2.76 -27.34 10.26
N LEU A 131 -2.45 -26.54 9.24
CA LEU A 131 -3.16 -25.32 8.88
C LEU A 131 -4.39 -25.63 8.02
N LYS A 132 -5.31 -24.68 7.89
CA LYS A 132 -6.57 -24.92 7.19
C LYS A 132 -6.40 -25.05 5.68
N ASN A 133 -5.54 -24.24 5.08
CA ASN A 133 -5.27 -24.20 3.64
C ASN A 133 -3.97 -23.42 3.34
N GLY A 134 -3.52 -23.45 2.09
CA GLY A 134 -2.32 -22.73 1.65
C GLY A 134 -2.44 -21.22 1.73
N TRP A 135 -3.65 -20.64 1.70
CA TRP A 135 -3.85 -19.21 1.93
C TRP A 135 -3.50 -18.80 3.37
N GLU A 136 -3.87 -19.62 4.36
CA GLU A 136 -3.47 -19.39 5.75
C GLU A 136 -1.94 -19.49 5.89
N MET A 137 -1.31 -20.47 5.23
CA MET A 137 0.14 -20.62 5.22
C MET A 137 0.84 -19.41 4.60
N ALA A 138 0.43 -19.02 3.39
CA ALA A 138 1.00 -17.87 2.68
C ALA A 138 0.80 -16.55 3.46
N ALA A 139 -0.37 -16.36 4.07
CA ALA A 139 -0.65 -15.21 4.93
C ALA A 139 0.25 -15.17 6.18
N LYS A 140 0.52 -16.33 6.80
CA LYS A 140 1.44 -16.43 7.95
C LYS A 140 2.87 -16.09 7.55
N LEU A 141 3.35 -16.61 6.42
CA LEU A 141 4.67 -16.25 5.88
C LEU A 141 4.76 -14.75 5.59
N ALA A 142 3.80 -14.17 4.88
CA ALA A 142 3.77 -12.74 4.58
C ALA A 142 3.78 -11.87 5.84
N THR A 143 3.03 -12.25 6.88
CA THR A 143 3.01 -11.55 8.17
C THR A 143 4.37 -11.58 8.86
N LYS A 144 5.05 -12.75 8.84
CA LYS A 144 6.38 -12.92 9.42
C LYS A 144 7.43 -12.07 8.68
N MET A 145 7.31 -11.98 7.36
CA MET A 145 8.23 -11.23 6.50
C MET A 145 8.02 -9.72 6.55
N LEU A 146 6.81 -9.26 6.83
CA LEU A 146 6.43 -7.84 6.80
C LEU A 146 5.89 -7.36 8.16
N PRO A 147 6.64 -7.49 9.26
CA PRO A 147 6.16 -7.18 10.61
C PRO A 147 5.85 -5.69 10.83
N GLN A 148 6.43 -4.82 9.99
CA GLN A 148 6.17 -3.38 10.00
C GLN A 148 4.84 -3.02 9.33
N ILE A 149 4.30 -3.92 8.50
CA ILE A 149 3.01 -3.75 7.82
C ILE A 149 1.93 -4.52 8.61
N PHE A 150 2.18 -5.78 8.92
CA PHE A 150 1.22 -6.67 9.61
C PHE A 150 1.67 -6.95 11.05
N LYS A 151 0.89 -6.49 12.03
CA LYS A 151 1.22 -6.67 13.45
C LYS A 151 0.94 -8.10 13.91
N ILE A 152 1.99 -8.91 14.07
CA ILE A 152 1.93 -10.35 14.42
C ILE A 152 1.00 -10.66 15.62
N ASN A 153 0.98 -9.81 16.65
CA ASN A 153 0.24 -10.04 17.89
C ASN A 153 -1.08 -9.26 17.98
N SER A 154 -1.62 -8.78 16.86
CA SER A 154 -2.87 -8.03 16.86
C SER A 154 -4.08 -8.96 17.08
N PRO A 155 -5.03 -8.62 17.98
CA PRO A 155 -6.22 -9.44 18.24
C PRO A 155 -7.12 -9.60 17.02
N ILE A 156 -6.98 -8.75 16.00
CA ILE A 156 -7.75 -8.82 14.75
C ILE A 156 -7.49 -10.10 13.96
N PHE A 157 -6.32 -10.73 14.10
CA PHE A 157 -5.98 -11.95 13.39
C PHE A 157 -6.51 -13.21 14.07
N GLU A 158 -7.01 -13.08 15.30
CA GLU A 158 -7.74 -14.15 16.00
C GLU A 158 -9.22 -14.19 15.58
N ILE A 159 -9.71 -13.14 14.92
CA ILE A 159 -10.98 -13.19 14.20
C ILE A 159 -10.85 -14.10 12.99
N GLN A 160 -11.83 -14.99 12.83
CA GLN A 160 -11.95 -15.87 11.67
C GLN A 160 -13.21 -15.49 10.92
N PHE A 161 -13.06 -15.19 9.63
CA PHE A 161 -14.23 -15.03 8.76
C PHE A 161 -14.89 -16.39 8.54
N SER A 162 -16.21 -16.36 8.34
CA SER A 162 -16.92 -17.59 8.00
C SER A 162 -16.37 -18.21 6.69
N PRO A 163 -16.48 -19.54 6.50
CA PRO A 163 -15.97 -20.20 5.31
C PRO A 163 -16.51 -19.63 3.99
N GLU A 164 -17.73 -19.10 3.98
CA GLU A 164 -18.32 -18.48 2.80
C GLU A 164 -17.57 -17.21 2.41
N TYR A 165 -17.38 -16.28 3.35
CA TYR A 165 -16.68 -15.02 3.09
C TYR A 165 -15.19 -15.22 2.81
N GLN A 166 -14.56 -16.17 3.50
CA GLN A 166 -13.19 -16.58 3.23
C GLN A 166 -13.03 -17.02 1.77
N ARG A 167 -13.89 -17.94 1.29
CA ARG A 167 -13.88 -18.39 -0.11
C ARG A 167 -14.17 -17.26 -1.10
N LYS A 168 -15.07 -16.32 -0.77
CA LYS A 168 -15.32 -15.15 -1.60
C LYS A 168 -14.04 -14.33 -1.79
N LEU A 169 -13.33 -14.01 -0.71
CA LEU A 169 -12.08 -13.25 -0.78
C LEU A 169 -10.99 -14.00 -1.54
N GLU A 170 -10.82 -15.31 -1.29
CA GLU A 170 -9.86 -16.16 -2.01
C GLU A 170 -10.14 -16.20 -3.52
N ASN A 171 -11.41 -16.29 -3.92
CA ASN A 171 -11.82 -16.20 -5.32
C ASN A 171 -11.53 -14.82 -5.93
N VAL A 172 -11.75 -13.74 -5.16
CA VAL A 172 -11.43 -12.38 -5.61
C VAL A 172 -9.93 -12.25 -5.88
N VAL A 173 -9.06 -12.66 -4.93
CA VAL A 173 -7.61 -12.62 -5.14
C VAL A 173 -7.20 -13.48 -6.34
N SER A 174 -7.74 -14.69 -6.45
CA SER A 174 -7.41 -15.62 -7.54
C SER A 174 -7.87 -15.15 -8.92
N SER A 175 -8.85 -14.24 -8.98
CA SER A 175 -9.35 -13.66 -10.24
C SER A 175 -8.48 -12.51 -10.78
N ILE A 176 -7.54 -11.99 -9.97
CA ILE A 176 -6.63 -10.92 -10.36
C ILE A 176 -5.60 -11.49 -11.34
N SER A 177 -5.35 -10.76 -12.43
CA SER A 177 -4.35 -11.17 -13.44
C SER A 177 -2.95 -11.20 -12.85
N LYS A 178 -2.14 -12.20 -13.22
CA LYS A 178 -0.71 -12.27 -12.86
C LYS A 178 0.05 -10.99 -13.21
N GLU A 179 -0.31 -10.33 -14.31
CA GLU A 179 0.31 -9.06 -14.72
C GLU A 179 0.20 -7.96 -13.67
N VAL A 180 -0.86 -7.96 -12.86
CA VAL A 180 -1.02 -7.00 -11.75
C VAL A 180 0.05 -7.23 -10.70
N PHE A 181 0.35 -8.48 -10.35
CA PHE A 181 1.34 -8.77 -9.32
C PHE A 181 2.77 -8.45 -9.76
N LEU A 182 3.02 -8.38 -11.07
CA LEU A 182 4.36 -8.13 -11.65
C LEU A 182 4.60 -6.65 -12.08
N ALA A 183 3.59 -5.79 -11.98
CA ALA A 183 3.69 -4.40 -12.39
C ALA A 183 4.28 -3.50 -11.29
N THR A 184 5.05 -2.47 -11.69
CA THR A 184 5.80 -1.61 -10.76
C THR A 184 4.92 -0.73 -9.89
N ASP A 185 3.76 -0.33 -10.40
CA ASP A 185 2.86 0.65 -9.80
C ASP A 185 1.68 0.02 -9.06
N SER A 186 1.47 -1.30 -9.20
CA SER A 186 0.29 -1.99 -8.67
C SER A 186 0.11 -1.84 -7.17
N LEU A 187 1.17 -1.92 -6.37
CA LEU A 187 1.07 -1.75 -4.92
C LEU A 187 0.58 -0.35 -4.55
N GLY A 188 1.07 0.68 -5.26
CA GLY A 188 0.59 2.04 -5.09
C GLY A 188 -0.91 2.16 -5.34
N TRP A 189 -1.37 1.54 -6.42
CA TRP A 189 -2.79 1.48 -6.77
C TRP A 189 -3.64 0.74 -5.74
N VAL A 190 -3.15 -0.34 -5.11
CA VAL A 190 -3.88 -1.05 -4.04
C VAL A 190 -4.31 -0.09 -2.93
N TYR A 191 -3.36 0.66 -2.38
CA TYR A 191 -3.62 1.58 -1.29
C TYR A 191 -4.59 2.70 -1.69
N GLN A 192 -4.42 3.25 -2.90
CA GLN A 192 -5.30 4.31 -3.38
C GLN A 192 -6.72 3.78 -3.62
N TYR A 193 -6.87 2.63 -4.30
CA TYR A 193 -8.16 2.04 -4.63
C TYR A 193 -8.90 1.55 -3.38
N TRP A 194 -8.20 1.07 -2.37
CA TRP A 194 -8.83 0.72 -1.10
C TRP A 194 -9.59 1.91 -0.51
N GLN A 195 -9.03 3.12 -0.63
CA GLN A 195 -9.64 4.35 -0.10
C GLN A 195 -10.69 4.99 -1.01
N SER A 196 -10.85 4.55 -2.26
CA SER A 196 -11.75 5.17 -3.26
C SER A 196 -13.18 5.36 -2.74
N ARG A 197 -13.78 4.32 -2.16
CA ARG A 197 -15.17 4.37 -1.66
C ARG A 197 -15.34 5.31 -0.47
N GLN A 198 -14.42 5.29 0.50
CA GLN A 198 -14.47 6.15 1.67
C GLN A 198 -14.25 7.62 1.27
N LYS A 199 -13.30 7.87 0.37
CA LYS A 199 -13.06 9.19 -0.23
C LYS A 199 -14.31 9.74 -0.92
N GLU A 200 -14.98 8.93 -1.74
CA GLU A 200 -16.21 9.34 -2.42
C GLU A 200 -17.33 9.68 -1.42
N THR A 201 -17.49 8.85 -0.38
CA THR A 201 -18.48 9.05 0.68
C THR A 201 -18.25 10.36 1.44
N ILE A 202 -17.00 10.64 1.83
CA ILE A 202 -16.58 11.87 2.50
C ILE A 202 -16.83 13.10 1.59
N ASN A 203 -16.42 13.01 0.32
CA ASN A 203 -16.62 14.13 -0.61
C ASN A 203 -18.11 14.43 -0.84
N LYS A 204 -18.96 13.40 -0.91
CA LYS A 204 -20.41 13.55 -1.06
C LYS A 204 -21.09 14.10 0.18
N SER A 205 -20.60 13.80 1.38
CA SER A 205 -21.20 14.29 2.63
C SER A 205 -21.00 15.80 2.83
N GLY A 206 -19.98 16.39 2.19
CA GLY A 206 -19.67 17.82 2.29
C GLY A 206 -19.19 18.25 3.68
N VAL A 207 -18.92 17.29 4.57
CA VAL A 207 -18.38 17.57 5.91
C VAL A 207 -16.96 18.12 5.79
N LYS A 208 -16.59 18.98 6.74
CA LYS A 208 -15.23 19.50 6.81
C LYS A 208 -14.28 18.34 7.10
N ILE A 209 -13.24 18.21 6.27
CA ILE A 209 -12.18 17.20 6.45
C ILE A 209 -11.48 17.46 7.80
N GLY A 210 -11.65 16.53 8.73
CA GLY A 210 -10.96 16.47 10.01
C GLY A 210 -9.86 15.40 10.00
N SER A 211 -9.35 15.06 11.18
CA SER A 211 -8.31 14.03 11.32
C SER A 211 -8.77 12.63 10.89
N GLN A 212 -10.07 12.36 10.93
CA GLN A 212 -10.64 11.05 10.59
C GLN A 212 -10.77 10.88 9.08
N GLU A 213 -11.19 11.92 8.38
CA GLU A 213 -11.39 11.91 6.93
C GLU A 213 -10.07 12.07 6.16
N LEU A 214 -9.07 12.68 6.79
CA LEU A 214 -7.82 13.08 6.14
C LEU A 214 -7.13 11.91 5.41
N PRO A 215 -6.88 10.73 6.03
CA PRO A 215 -6.15 9.65 5.35
C PRO A 215 -6.82 9.21 4.05
N ALA A 216 -8.14 9.06 4.05
CA ALA A 216 -8.89 8.63 2.86
C ALA A 216 -8.81 9.64 1.70
N VAL A 217 -8.77 10.95 2.00
CA VAL A 217 -8.74 12.00 0.95
C VAL A 217 -7.32 12.38 0.51
N THR A 218 -6.29 12.11 1.33
CA THR A 218 -4.90 12.48 1.03
C THR A 218 -3.97 11.33 0.65
N GLN A 219 -4.38 10.07 0.82
CA GLN A 219 -3.57 8.91 0.42
C GLN A 219 -3.60 8.72 -1.11
N LEU A 220 -2.79 9.53 -1.80
CA LEU A 220 -2.64 9.49 -3.24
C LEU A 220 -1.32 8.83 -3.61
N PHE A 221 -1.39 7.85 -4.49
CA PHE A 221 -0.19 7.25 -5.07
C PHE A 221 0.44 8.23 -6.07
N THR A 222 1.77 8.31 -6.04
CA THR A 222 2.54 9.13 -6.99
C THR A 222 3.13 8.22 -8.05
N GLU A 223 2.62 8.31 -9.28
CA GLU A 223 3.13 7.54 -10.41
C GLU A 223 4.62 7.84 -10.69
N ASP A 224 5.34 6.83 -11.18
CA ASP A 224 6.80 6.88 -11.43
C ASP A 224 7.23 8.11 -12.25
N TYR A 225 6.44 8.51 -13.25
CA TYR A 225 6.77 9.65 -14.10
C TYR A 225 6.77 10.97 -13.31
N MET A 226 5.91 11.13 -12.30
CA MET A 226 5.88 12.34 -11.48
C MET A 226 7.11 12.41 -10.59
N VAL A 227 7.52 11.26 -10.02
CA VAL A 227 8.76 11.16 -9.23
C VAL A 227 9.96 11.48 -10.12
N GLN A 228 10.05 10.89 -11.32
CA GLN A 228 11.12 11.18 -12.27
C GLN A 228 11.12 12.65 -12.70
N PHE A 229 9.95 13.22 -12.98
CA PHE A 229 9.83 14.64 -13.31
C PHE A 229 10.38 15.53 -12.19
N LEU A 230 10.04 15.23 -10.93
CA LEU A 230 10.54 15.97 -9.77
C LEU A 230 12.06 15.82 -9.64
N LEU A 231 12.60 14.60 -9.75
CA LEU A 231 14.03 14.34 -9.67
C LEU A 231 14.80 15.04 -10.78
N ASP A 232 14.35 14.90 -12.03
CA ASP A 232 14.97 15.51 -13.20
C ASP A 232 15.00 17.03 -13.09
N ASN A 233 13.93 17.65 -12.61
CA ASN A 233 13.84 19.12 -12.52
C ASN A 233 14.34 19.69 -11.19
N THR A 234 14.82 18.84 -10.26
CA THR A 234 15.50 19.26 -9.03
C THR A 234 16.99 18.93 -9.09
N ILE A 235 17.37 17.70 -8.71
CA ILE A 235 18.77 17.24 -8.71
C ILE A 235 19.31 17.15 -10.16
N GLY A 236 18.49 16.69 -11.11
CA GLY A 236 18.89 16.63 -12.53
C GLY A 236 19.17 18.01 -13.13
N ALA A 237 18.40 19.03 -12.74
CA ALA A 237 18.60 20.41 -13.16
C ALA A 237 19.87 21.01 -12.55
N TRP A 238 20.12 20.75 -11.26
CA TRP A 238 21.37 21.11 -10.61
C TRP A 238 22.58 20.47 -11.32
N TRP A 239 22.49 19.17 -11.60
CA TRP A 239 23.52 18.41 -12.31
C TRP A 239 23.80 18.99 -13.70
N ALA A 240 22.76 19.22 -14.50
CA ALA A 240 22.91 19.76 -15.85
C ALA A 240 23.54 21.17 -15.85
N THR A 241 23.23 21.99 -14.84
CA THR A 241 23.80 23.33 -14.68
C THR A 241 25.32 23.29 -14.45
N HIS A 242 25.82 22.29 -13.72
CA HIS A 242 27.25 22.15 -13.41
C HIS A 242 28.02 21.35 -14.46
N LEU A 243 27.35 20.43 -15.16
CA LEU A 243 27.97 19.61 -16.20
C LEU A 243 28.08 20.35 -17.53
N LEU A 244 27.00 20.99 -17.98
CA LEU A 244 26.93 21.59 -19.31
C LEU A 244 27.56 22.98 -19.32
N SER A 245 28.45 23.24 -20.26
CA SER A 245 29.02 24.57 -20.41
C SER A 245 27.99 25.57 -20.93
N ASN A 246 28.02 26.81 -20.41
CA ASN A 246 27.13 27.89 -20.84
C ASN A 246 27.17 28.12 -22.36
N GLU A 247 28.31 27.94 -23.01
CA GLU A 247 28.41 28.05 -24.47
C GLU A 247 27.65 26.95 -25.20
N PHE A 248 27.75 25.71 -24.73
CA PHE A 248 27.06 24.58 -25.33
C PHE A 248 25.55 24.74 -25.21
N VAL A 249 25.07 25.11 -24.01
CA VAL A 249 23.65 25.31 -23.75
C VAL A 249 23.05 26.35 -24.72
N LYS A 250 23.73 27.48 -24.92
CA LYS A 250 23.28 28.54 -25.83
C LYS A 250 23.26 28.15 -27.31
N LYS A 251 24.12 27.23 -27.74
CA LYS A 251 24.26 26.80 -29.14
C LYS A 251 23.38 25.60 -29.50
N ALA A 252 22.82 24.90 -28.52
CA ALA A 252 22.00 23.72 -28.75
C ALA A 252 20.75 24.04 -29.58
N ARG A 253 20.41 23.12 -30.49
CA ARG A 253 19.29 23.30 -31.43
C ARG A 253 17.97 22.90 -30.81
N THR A 254 18.00 21.89 -29.93
CA THR A 254 16.80 21.29 -29.35
C THR A 254 16.97 21.02 -27.86
N GLU A 255 15.87 20.98 -27.13
CA GLU A 255 15.85 20.56 -25.73
C GLU A 255 16.32 19.11 -25.57
N GLN A 256 16.02 18.24 -26.54
CA GLN A 256 16.44 16.84 -26.51
C GLN A 256 17.96 16.69 -26.59
N GLU A 257 18.63 17.50 -27.40
CA GLU A 257 20.10 17.54 -27.47
C GLU A 257 20.71 17.85 -26.10
N LEU A 258 20.14 18.82 -25.38
CA LEU A 258 20.58 19.18 -24.04
C LEU A 258 20.37 18.05 -23.03
N ARG A 259 19.21 17.38 -23.06
CA ARG A 259 18.93 16.21 -22.21
C ARG A 259 19.90 15.07 -22.48
N THR A 260 20.14 14.74 -23.74
CA THR A 260 21.06 13.66 -24.12
C THR A 260 22.49 13.96 -23.67
N SER A 261 22.92 15.22 -23.73
CA SER A 261 24.23 15.63 -23.21
C SER A 261 24.30 15.69 -21.68
N ALA A 262 23.19 15.93 -21.00
CA ALA A 262 23.12 15.93 -19.54
C ALA A 262 22.99 14.52 -18.93
N ALA A 263 22.46 13.55 -19.70
CA ALA A 263 22.29 12.17 -19.27
C ALA A 263 23.63 11.53 -18.89
N PHE A 264 23.63 10.67 -17.86
CA PHE A 264 24.84 10.02 -17.37
C PHE A 264 24.60 8.54 -17.10
N SER A 265 25.49 7.68 -17.63
CA SER A 265 25.46 6.24 -17.45
C SER A 265 24.07 5.65 -17.79
N ASN A 266 23.38 5.11 -16.79
CA ASN A 266 22.06 4.48 -16.85
C ASN A 266 20.91 5.43 -16.44
N VAL A 267 21.20 6.70 -16.16
CA VAL A 267 20.19 7.70 -15.77
C VAL A 267 19.89 8.61 -16.96
N GLN A 268 18.69 8.43 -17.52
CA GLN A 268 18.13 9.35 -18.49
C GLN A 268 17.43 10.50 -17.76
N LEU A 269 17.50 11.70 -18.32
CA LEU A 269 16.84 12.91 -17.79
C LEU A 269 15.68 13.30 -18.72
N ASP A 270 14.77 12.35 -18.94
CA ASP A 270 13.71 12.43 -19.95
C ASP A 270 12.74 13.61 -19.72
N TYR A 271 12.58 14.01 -18.46
CA TYR A 271 11.68 15.08 -18.04
C TYR A 271 12.41 16.38 -17.70
N LEU A 272 13.74 16.42 -17.73
CA LEU A 272 14.51 17.63 -17.43
C LEU A 272 14.12 18.74 -18.42
N ARG A 273 13.68 19.88 -17.89
CA ARG A 273 13.23 21.00 -18.70
C ARG A 273 14.36 21.96 -18.99
N PHE A 274 14.46 22.37 -20.26
CA PHE A 274 15.16 23.59 -20.65
C PHE A 274 14.13 24.56 -21.22
N VAL A 275 14.26 25.83 -20.89
CA VAL A 275 13.40 26.91 -21.39
C VAL A 275 14.25 27.91 -22.15
N LYS A 276 13.63 28.69 -23.04
CA LYS A 276 14.32 29.77 -23.72
C LYS A 276 14.06 31.08 -22.98
N ASP A 277 15.12 31.85 -22.76
CA ASP A 277 15.03 33.20 -22.22
C ASP A 277 14.43 34.18 -23.25
N GLU A 278 14.30 35.45 -22.86
CA GLU A 278 13.78 36.52 -23.73
C GLU A 278 14.64 36.74 -25.00
N ASN A 279 15.90 36.30 -24.99
CA ASN A 279 16.83 36.37 -26.11
C ASN A 279 16.81 35.10 -26.98
N GLY A 280 15.97 34.12 -26.66
CA GLY A 280 15.86 32.85 -27.35
C GLY A 280 16.99 31.84 -27.03
N GLN A 281 17.80 32.11 -26.01
CA GLN A 281 18.88 31.23 -25.53
C GLN A 281 18.32 30.21 -24.54
N TRP A 282 18.79 28.98 -24.60
CA TRP A 282 18.40 27.96 -23.63
C TRP A 282 18.96 28.25 -22.24
N GLU A 283 18.16 27.95 -21.23
CA GLU A 283 18.51 27.87 -19.82
C GLU A 283 17.82 26.67 -19.17
N VAL A 284 18.33 26.19 -18.05
CA VAL A 284 17.68 25.12 -17.29
C VAL A 284 16.37 25.65 -16.70
N GLY A 285 15.28 24.90 -16.89
CA GLY A 285 13.91 25.35 -16.64
C GLY A 285 13.57 25.56 -15.19
N SER A 286 14.16 24.80 -14.27
CA SER A 286 14.13 25.18 -12.86
C SER A 286 15.20 26.23 -12.64
N LYS A 287 14.75 27.49 -12.48
CA LYS A 287 15.64 28.54 -12.00
C LYS A 287 16.32 28.00 -10.74
N SER A 288 17.63 28.19 -10.64
CA SER A 288 18.49 27.96 -9.48
C SER A 288 18.09 28.78 -8.22
N GLY A 289 16.82 29.15 -8.08
CA GLY A 289 16.23 29.79 -6.90
C GLY A 289 16.02 28.82 -5.73
N TYR A 290 16.27 27.53 -5.94
CA TYR A 290 16.56 26.62 -4.85
C TYR A 290 18.00 26.88 -4.40
N ASN A 291 18.20 27.08 -3.09
CA ASN A 291 19.52 27.32 -2.48
C ASN A 291 20.36 26.01 -2.45
N TRP A 292 20.49 25.37 -3.62
CA TRP A 292 21.27 24.17 -3.80
C TRP A 292 22.76 24.50 -3.60
N PRO A 293 23.53 23.60 -2.99
CA PRO A 293 24.96 23.82 -2.83
C PRO A 293 25.68 23.85 -4.18
N ASP A 294 26.75 24.63 -4.31
CA ASP A 294 27.58 24.65 -5.53
C ASP A 294 28.43 23.37 -5.69
N ASP A 295 28.68 22.66 -4.58
CA ASP A 295 29.52 21.46 -4.56
C ASP A 295 28.76 20.23 -4.05
N LEU A 296 28.98 19.09 -4.72
CA LEU A 296 28.32 17.82 -4.39
C LEU A 296 28.57 17.37 -2.95
N THR A 297 29.75 17.66 -2.38
CA THR A 297 30.11 17.29 -1.00
C THR A 297 29.27 17.99 0.06
N SER A 298 28.57 19.06 -0.32
CA SER A 298 27.68 19.82 0.56
C SER A 298 26.25 19.28 0.56
N PHE A 299 25.91 18.33 -0.32
CA PHE A 299 24.63 17.62 -0.24
C PHE A 299 24.60 16.74 1.00
N LYS A 300 23.56 16.91 1.80
CA LYS A 300 23.27 16.03 2.95
C LYS A 300 22.04 15.20 2.62
N MET A 301 22.09 13.91 2.92
CA MET A 301 20.87 13.11 3.03
C MET A 301 20.08 13.65 4.22
N ILE A 302 18.75 13.66 4.12
CA ILE A 302 17.90 13.91 5.28
C ILE A 302 18.18 12.79 6.29
N ASP A 303 18.71 13.20 7.44
CA ASP A 303 18.97 12.41 8.63
C ASP A 303 17.70 12.06 9.40
#